data_AF-A0A4R0XKL1-F1
#
_entry.id   AF-A0A4R0XKL1-F1
#
_cell.length_a   1.000
_cell.length_b   1.000
_cell.length_c   1.000
_cell.angle_alpha   90.00
_cell.angle_beta   90.00
_cell.angle_gamma   90.00
#
_symmetry.space_group_name_H-M   'P 1'
#
loop_
_entity.id
_entity.type
_entity.pdbx_description
1 polymer ?
#
loop_
_entity_poly.entity_id
_entity_poly.type
_entity_poly.pdbx_seq_one_letter_code
_entity_poly.pdbx_strand_id
1 'polypeptide(L)'
;MRAIILAAGLGLRLQQPPGEQFPKCLLRFDGVSLLERHLQMLEAVGVDEVVLALGFQPEQVEAELTRAGRKVPEIKLNPRFDLGSVLTVHTVADALTRGGDVLLMDADVLYDERMLAALVAGEHANRLLIDRDFEAGDEPVKLCLKQGVPIELRKHLAVGLDYDMIGESVGFFRFTEAAARRFAEIVAGYVDSGRANLPHEEAVRDLLLERSHAFDTADVTGLPWIEIDFPNDVARATKEVLPQLQRPALQEALKR
;
A
#
# COMPACT_ATOMS: atom_id res chain seq x y z
N MET A 1 -10.76 6.39 11.56
CA MET A 1 -9.59 6.02 10.75
C MET A 1 -9.90 6.38 9.31
N ARG A 2 -8.90 6.82 8.54
CA ARG A 2 -9.02 7.20 7.12
C ARG A 2 -8.07 6.35 6.28
N ALA A 3 -8.44 5.99 5.06
CA ALA A 3 -7.51 5.41 4.10
C ALA A 3 -7.10 6.42 3.02
N ILE A 4 -5.83 6.40 2.67
CA ILE A 4 -5.24 7.12 1.55
C ILE A 4 -4.68 6.07 0.60
N ILE A 5 -5.24 6.00 -0.60
CA ILE A 5 -4.81 5.07 -1.64
C ILE A 5 -3.98 5.84 -2.67
N LEU A 6 -2.73 5.41 -2.87
CA LEU A 6 -1.76 6.01 -3.80
C LEU A 6 -1.94 5.40 -5.19
N ALA A 7 -2.73 6.06 -6.04
CA ALA A 7 -3.13 5.55 -7.36
C ALA A 7 -2.77 6.51 -8.51
N ALA A 8 -1.70 7.31 -8.36
CA ALA A 8 -1.32 8.33 -9.34
C ALA A 8 -0.46 7.78 -10.50
N GLY A 9 0.19 6.63 -10.31
CA GLY A 9 1.24 6.13 -11.20
C GLY A 9 0.77 5.65 -12.59
N LEU A 10 1.68 5.71 -13.55
CA LEU A 10 1.47 5.32 -14.95
C LEU A 10 1.47 3.81 -15.21
N GLY A 11 2.11 3.04 -14.34
CA GLY A 11 2.29 1.60 -14.54
C GLY A 11 3.12 1.20 -15.77
N LEU A 12 4.10 2.01 -16.17
CA LEU A 12 4.90 1.81 -17.39
C LEU A 12 5.52 0.41 -17.54
N ARG A 13 5.83 -0.24 -16.42
CA ARG A 13 6.43 -1.59 -16.37
C ARG A 13 5.46 -2.71 -16.81
N LEU A 14 4.16 -2.44 -16.88
CA LEU A 14 3.17 -3.35 -17.47
C LEU A 14 3.26 -3.44 -19.00
N GLN A 15 4.06 -2.58 -19.65
CA GLN A 15 4.30 -2.62 -21.10
C GLN A 15 3.00 -2.69 -21.94
N GLN A 16 1.96 -2.00 -21.50
CA GLN A 16 0.69 -1.93 -22.21
C GLN A 16 0.89 -1.29 -23.60
N PRO A 17 0.11 -1.70 -24.62
CA PRO A 17 0.22 -1.13 -25.94
C PRO A 17 0.05 0.40 -25.91
N PRO A 18 0.80 1.15 -26.75
CA PRO A 18 0.60 2.59 -26.87
C PRO A 18 -0.86 2.92 -27.22
N GLY A 19 -1.49 3.80 -26.44
CA GLY A 19 -2.90 4.17 -26.60
C GLY A 19 -3.90 3.29 -25.84
N GLU A 20 -3.45 2.18 -25.23
CA GLU A 20 -4.26 1.30 -24.38
C GLU A 20 -3.85 1.35 -22.91
N GLN A 21 -2.98 2.30 -22.54
CA GLN A 21 -2.57 2.51 -21.16
C GLN A 21 -3.76 2.95 -20.30
N PHE A 22 -3.86 2.37 -19.11
CA PHE A 22 -4.83 2.74 -18.09
C PHE A 22 -4.22 2.65 -16.69
N PRO A 23 -4.77 3.35 -15.68
CA PRO A 23 -4.23 3.31 -14.32
C PRO A 23 -4.20 1.89 -13.74
N LYS A 24 -3.07 1.46 -13.17
CA LYS A 24 -2.88 0.11 -12.62
C LYS A 24 -3.99 -0.32 -11.66
N CYS A 25 -4.49 0.59 -10.85
CA CYS A 25 -5.58 0.34 -9.90
C CYS A 25 -6.89 -0.13 -10.57
N LEU A 26 -7.01 0.01 -11.90
CA LEU A 26 -8.15 -0.47 -12.69
C LEU A 26 -7.93 -1.87 -13.29
N LEU A 27 -6.77 -2.51 -13.06
CA LEU A 27 -6.55 -3.91 -13.41
C LEU A 27 -7.64 -4.78 -12.79
N ARG A 28 -8.16 -5.72 -13.57
CA ARG A 28 -9.30 -6.55 -13.19
C ARG A 28 -8.91 -8.00 -13.04
N PHE A 29 -9.45 -8.59 -11.98
CA PHE A 29 -9.36 -10.00 -11.67
C PHE A 29 -10.78 -10.48 -11.38
N ASP A 30 -11.25 -11.49 -12.10
CA ASP A 30 -12.64 -11.97 -12.03
C ASP A 30 -13.69 -10.85 -12.17
N GLY A 31 -13.46 -9.93 -13.12
CA GLY A 31 -14.37 -8.82 -13.40
C GLY A 31 -14.33 -7.65 -12.41
N VAL A 32 -13.61 -7.76 -11.29
CA VAL A 32 -13.52 -6.72 -10.25
C VAL A 32 -12.16 -6.03 -10.31
N SER A 33 -12.14 -4.69 -10.33
CA SER A 33 -10.87 -3.92 -10.33
C SER A 33 -10.16 -3.96 -8.97
N LEU A 34 -8.84 -3.75 -8.96
CA LEU A 34 -8.08 -3.62 -7.71
C LEU A 34 -8.68 -2.52 -6.83
N LEU A 35 -8.97 -1.35 -7.39
CA LEU A 35 -9.60 -0.24 -6.68
C LEU A 35 -10.94 -0.64 -6.06
N GLU A 36 -11.80 -1.31 -6.81
CA GLU A 36 -13.09 -1.80 -6.29
C GLU A 36 -12.86 -2.76 -5.11
N ARG A 37 -11.87 -3.66 -5.19
CA ARG A 37 -11.48 -4.57 -4.10
C ARG A 37 -10.98 -3.82 -2.86
N HIS A 38 -10.07 -2.85 -3.01
CA HIS A 38 -9.62 -2.02 -1.90
C HIS A 38 -10.79 -1.35 -1.18
N LEU A 39 -11.71 -0.74 -1.94
CA LEU A 39 -12.87 -0.07 -1.36
C LEU A 39 -13.83 -1.05 -0.68
N GLN A 40 -14.02 -2.27 -1.20
CA GLN A 40 -14.84 -3.30 -0.53
C GLN A 40 -14.21 -3.74 0.80
N MET A 41 -12.89 -3.97 0.80
CA MET A 41 -12.15 -4.43 1.98
C MET A 41 -12.11 -3.35 3.07
N LEU A 42 -11.87 -2.09 2.69
CA LEU A 42 -11.90 -0.94 3.60
C LEU A 42 -13.27 -0.77 4.27
N GLU A 43 -14.36 -0.88 3.51
CA GLU A 43 -15.72 -0.85 4.04
C GLU A 43 -15.98 -2.01 5.02
N ALA A 44 -15.50 -3.22 4.69
CA ALA A 44 -15.66 -4.40 5.55
C ALA A 44 -14.96 -4.28 6.91
N VAL A 45 -13.90 -3.48 7.01
CA VAL A 45 -13.19 -3.19 8.28
C VAL A 45 -13.63 -1.86 8.93
N GLY A 46 -14.67 -1.22 8.42
CA GLY A 46 -15.24 0.01 9.00
C GLY A 46 -14.45 1.29 8.69
N VAL A 47 -13.70 1.32 7.59
CA VAL A 47 -13.02 2.52 7.10
C VAL A 47 -13.88 3.20 6.03
N ASP A 48 -14.69 4.16 6.47
CA ASP A 48 -15.67 4.86 5.60
C ASP A 48 -15.10 6.12 4.92
N GLU A 49 -13.96 6.62 5.41
CA GLU A 49 -13.30 7.80 4.86
C GLU A 49 -12.10 7.40 4.02
N VAL A 50 -12.23 7.57 2.70
CA VAL A 50 -11.18 7.23 1.72
C VAL A 50 -10.81 8.47 0.91
N VAL A 51 -9.51 8.65 0.69
CA VAL A 51 -8.93 9.66 -0.20
C VAL A 51 -8.11 8.95 -1.26
N LEU A 52 -8.38 9.24 -2.54
CA LEU A 52 -7.63 8.74 -3.67
C LEU A 52 -6.64 9.81 -4.13
N ALA A 53 -5.34 9.48 -4.09
CA ALA A 53 -4.32 10.29 -4.74
C ALA A 53 -4.19 9.83 -6.20
N LEU A 54 -4.76 10.58 -7.13
CA LEU A 54 -4.78 10.26 -8.57
C LEU A 54 -3.82 11.15 -9.35
N GLY A 55 -3.53 10.76 -10.60
CA GLY A 55 -2.60 11.49 -11.46
C GLY A 55 -2.79 11.14 -12.92
N PHE A 56 -2.37 9.94 -13.31
CA PHE A 56 -2.57 9.42 -14.66
C PHE A 56 -4.05 9.08 -14.90
N GLN A 57 -4.67 9.68 -15.93
CA GLN A 57 -6.04 9.39 -16.40
C GLN A 57 -7.12 9.26 -15.30
N PRO A 58 -7.29 10.26 -14.42
CA PRO A 58 -8.25 10.22 -13.32
C PRO A 58 -9.70 10.00 -13.80
N GLU A 59 -10.03 10.46 -15.00
CA GLU A 59 -11.34 10.27 -15.62
C GLU A 59 -11.71 8.79 -15.81
N GLN A 60 -10.74 7.92 -16.07
CA GLN A 60 -10.99 6.47 -16.15
C GLN A 60 -11.28 5.87 -14.79
N VAL A 61 -10.63 6.38 -13.74
CA VAL A 61 -10.88 5.97 -12.35
C VAL A 61 -12.29 6.36 -11.92
N GLU A 62 -12.70 7.59 -12.22
CA GLU A 62 -14.06 8.08 -11.93
C GLU A 62 -15.13 7.28 -12.70
N ALA A 63 -14.87 6.95 -13.97
CA ALA A 63 -15.76 6.11 -14.76
C ALA A 63 -15.89 4.69 -14.17
N GLU A 64 -14.79 4.11 -13.68
CA GLU A 64 -14.81 2.81 -13.01
C GLU A 64 -15.63 2.85 -11.71
N LEU A 65 -15.44 3.87 -10.87
CA LEU A 65 -16.21 4.04 -9.63
C LEU A 65 -17.71 4.15 -9.90
N THR A 66 -18.07 4.92 -10.94
CA THR A 66 -19.46 5.06 -11.41
C THR A 66 -20.01 3.72 -11.88
N ARG A 67 -19.26 2.99 -12.70
CA ARG A 67 -19.66 1.66 -13.22
C ARG A 67 -19.84 0.64 -12.09
N ALA A 68 -18.98 0.68 -11.07
CA ALA A 68 -19.08 -0.19 -9.89
C ALA A 68 -20.20 0.24 -8.91
N GLY A 69 -20.90 1.35 -9.16
CA GLY A 69 -21.94 1.86 -8.28
C GLY A 69 -21.42 2.27 -6.90
N ARG A 70 -20.13 2.60 -6.78
CA ARG A 70 -19.51 2.98 -5.51
C ARG A 70 -19.64 4.49 -5.28
N LYS A 71 -19.73 4.88 -4.01
CA LYS A 71 -19.58 6.28 -3.62
C LYS A 71 -18.18 6.74 -4.00
N VAL A 72 -18.08 7.83 -4.74
CA VAL A 72 -16.80 8.43 -5.14
C VAL A 72 -16.09 8.94 -3.88
N PRO A 73 -14.88 8.43 -3.55
CA PRO A 73 -14.08 8.97 -2.47
C PRO A 73 -13.62 10.41 -2.76
N GLU A 74 -13.03 11.08 -1.77
CA GLU A 74 -12.36 12.35 -2.05
C GLU A 74 -11.16 12.11 -2.98
N ILE A 75 -11.02 12.94 -4.01
CA ILE A 75 -9.93 12.82 -4.99
C ILE A 75 -8.96 14.00 -4.82
N LYS A 76 -7.67 13.68 -4.79
CA LYS A 76 -6.56 14.64 -4.81
C LYS A 76 -5.69 14.36 -6.03
N LEU A 77 -5.56 15.34 -6.91
CA LEU A 77 -4.82 15.20 -8.15
C LEU A 77 -3.36 15.64 -7.98
N ASN A 78 -2.43 14.73 -8.25
CA ASN A 78 -1.01 15.04 -8.42
C ASN A 78 -0.75 15.29 -9.91
N PRO A 79 -0.61 16.54 -10.39
CA PRO A 79 -0.37 16.85 -11.80
C PRO A 79 1.06 16.47 -12.26
N ARG A 80 1.95 16.12 -11.33
CA ARG A 80 3.33 15.71 -11.56
C ARG A 80 3.54 14.27 -11.08
N PHE A 81 2.56 13.42 -11.38
CA PHE A 81 2.53 11.99 -11.05
C PHE A 81 3.69 11.18 -11.66
N ASP A 82 4.39 11.76 -12.62
CA ASP A 82 5.57 11.21 -13.29
C ASP A 82 6.88 11.37 -12.47
N LEU A 83 6.87 12.14 -11.38
CA LEU A 83 8.10 12.46 -10.63
C LEU A 83 8.49 11.37 -9.62
N GLY A 84 7.60 11.00 -8.70
CA GLY A 84 7.88 10.06 -7.61
C GLY A 84 6.72 9.97 -6.61
N SER A 85 6.63 8.86 -5.85
CA SER A 85 5.51 8.64 -4.93
C SER A 85 5.56 9.52 -3.69
N VAL A 86 6.74 10.03 -3.29
CA VAL A 86 6.85 11.12 -2.29
C VAL A 86 5.99 12.32 -2.67
N LEU A 87 6.01 12.76 -3.93
CA LEU A 87 5.19 13.89 -4.36
C LEU A 87 3.70 13.57 -4.28
N THR A 88 3.29 12.34 -4.64
CA THR A 88 1.90 11.89 -4.53
C THR A 88 1.43 11.91 -3.08
N VAL A 89 2.26 11.48 -2.13
CA VAL A 89 1.96 11.58 -0.70
C VAL A 89 1.88 13.04 -0.24
N HIS A 90 2.77 13.91 -0.73
CA HIS A 90 2.71 15.34 -0.41
C HIS A 90 1.39 15.98 -0.86
N THR A 91 0.85 15.59 -2.03
CA THR A 91 -0.44 16.08 -2.54
C THR A 91 -1.63 15.78 -1.63
N VAL A 92 -1.51 14.78 -0.74
CA VAL A 92 -2.54 14.38 0.23
C VAL A 92 -2.19 14.77 1.68
N ALA A 93 -1.27 15.73 1.87
CA ALA A 93 -0.84 16.16 3.21
C ALA A 93 -2.01 16.66 4.09
N ASP A 94 -3.03 17.32 3.53
CA ASP A 94 -4.20 17.72 4.32
C ASP A 94 -5.03 16.51 4.79
N ALA A 95 -5.15 15.48 3.97
CA ALA A 95 -5.80 14.22 4.34
C ALA A 95 -4.99 13.44 5.39
N LEU A 96 -3.66 13.50 5.34
CA LEU A 96 -2.78 12.91 6.36
C LEU A 96 -2.94 13.59 7.73
N THR A 97 -3.22 14.90 7.76
CA THR A 97 -3.07 15.71 8.97
C THR A 97 -4.37 16.25 9.56
N ARG A 98 -5.53 15.97 8.95
CA ARG A 98 -6.85 16.43 9.43
C ARG A 98 -7.47 15.59 10.55
N GLY A 99 -6.65 14.84 11.28
CA GLY A 99 -7.03 14.11 12.47
C GLY A 99 -7.38 12.63 12.25
N GLY A 100 -7.22 11.84 13.32
CA GLY A 100 -7.42 10.39 13.35
C GLY A 100 -6.28 9.56 12.76
N ASP A 101 -6.31 8.26 13.03
CA ASP A 101 -5.39 7.28 12.42
C ASP A 101 -5.59 7.21 10.90
N VAL A 102 -4.50 6.97 10.17
CA VAL A 102 -4.46 6.91 8.71
C VAL A 102 -3.88 5.56 8.24
N LEU A 103 -4.51 4.97 7.23
CA LEU A 103 -3.94 3.93 6.40
C LEU A 103 -3.35 4.58 5.15
N LEU A 104 -2.08 4.29 4.85
CA LEU A 104 -1.44 4.64 3.59
C LEU A 104 -1.23 3.35 2.80
N MET A 105 -1.77 3.27 1.59
CA MET A 105 -1.82 2.03 0.83
C MET A 105 -1.47 2.27 -0.63
N ASP A 106 -0.59 1.43 -1.18
CA ASP A 106 -0.42 1.29 -2.62
C ASP A 106 -1.68 0.71 -3.28
N ALA A 107 -1.90 1.06 -4.55
CA ALA A 107 -3.16 0.78 -5.27
C ALA A 107 -3.07 -0.40 -6.26
N ASP A 108 -1.90 -1.01 -6.37
CA ASP A 108 -1.58 -2.07 -7.33
C ASP A 108 -1.35 -3.43 -6.66
N VAL A 109 -1.95 -3.62 -5.48
CA VAL A 109 -1.83 -4.86 -4.70
C VAL A 109 -3.14 -5.65 -4.76
N LEU A 110 -3.05 -6.94 -5.09
CA LEU A 110 -4.13 -7.92 -4.94
C LEU A 110 -3.86 -8.74 -3.67
N TYR A 111 -4.78 -8.74 -2.69
CA TYR A 111 -4.48 -9.29 -1.36
C TYR A 111 -5.69 -9.91 -0.64
N ASP A 112 -5.40 -10.69 0.40
CA ASP A 112 -6.38 -11.33 1.27
C ASP A 112 -6.95 -10.36 2.32
N GLU A 113 -8.26 -10.38 2.55
CA GLU A 113 -8.93 -9.50 3.52
C GLU A 113 -8.34 -9.58 4.93
N ARG A 114 -7.77 -10.74 5.30
CA ARG A 114 -7.10 -10.94 6.60
C ARG A 114 -5.88 -10.05 6.78
N MET A 115 -5.21 -9.64 5.69
CA MET A 115 -4.08 -8.70 5.75
C MET A 115 -4.54 -7.31 6.19
N LEU A 116 -5.67 -6.83 5.67
CA LEU A 116 -6.24 -5.56 6.10
C LEU A 116 -6.76 -5.64 7.53
N ALA A 117 -7.39 -6.76 7.91
CA ALA A 117 -7.79 -7.00 9.30
C ALA A 117 -6.58 -6.96 10.27
N ALA A 118 -5.45 -7.55 9.87
CA ALA A 118 -4.20 -7.51 10.64
C ALA A 118 -3.63 -6.08 10.73
N LEU A 119 -3.69 -5.31 9.65
CA LEU A 119 -3.23 -3.92 9.61
C LEU A 119 -4.03 -3.01 10.57
N VAL A 120 -5.36 -3.16 10.60
CA VAL A 120 -6.25 -2.30 11.40
C VAL A 120 -6.48 -2.80 12.83
N ALA A 121 -5.97 -3.98 13.20
CA ALA A 121 -6.19 -4.52 14.54
C ALA A 121 -5.58 -3.63 15.65
N GLY A 122 -6.29 -3.48 16.77
CA GLY A 122 -5.88 -2.63 17.90
C GLY A 122 -6.33 -1.17 17.77
N GLU A 123 -6.40 -0.46 18.90
CA GLU A 123 -6.99 0.89 18.94
C GLU A 123 -6.07 1.98 18.35
N HIS A 124 -4.77 1.98 18.69
CA HIS A 124 -3.81 2.97 18.20
C HIS A 124 -2.45 2.32 18.02
N ALA A 125 -2.07 2.01 16.78
CA ALA A 125 -0.80 1.38 16.45
C ALA A 125 -0.22 2.03 15.20
N ASN A 126 1.11 2.24 15.19
CA ASN A 126 1.82 2.40 13.94
C ASN A 126 2.23 0.99 13.49
N ARG A 127 1.72 0.53 12.36
CA ARG A 127 1.84 -0.87 11.95
C ARG A 127 2.30 -0.99 10.51
N LEU A 128 3.23 -1.90 10.28
CA LEU A 128 3.64 -2.37 8.96
C LEU A 128 3.24 -3.84 8.79
N LEU A 129 2.96 -4.27 7.57
CA LEU A 129 2.80 -5.68 7.23
C LEU A 129 4.14 -6.26 6.76
N ILE A 130 4.43 -7.49 7.15
CA ILE A 130 5.64 -8.22 6.72
C ILE A 130 5.26 -9.60 6.18
N ASP A 131 5.74 -9.91 4.98
CA ASP A 131 5.74 -11.28 4.44
C ASP A 131 7.15 -11.84 4.45
N ARG A 132 7.37 -12.96 5.14
CA ARG A 132 8.69 -13.61 5.22
C ARG A 132 8.94 -14.54 4.03
N ASP A 133 7.89 -14.95 3.32
CA ASP A 133 7.97 -15.84 2.15
C ASP A 133 8.03 -15.02 0.85
N PHE A 134 9.04 -14.15 0.73
CA PHE A 134 9.21 -13.28 -0.44
C PHE A 134 10.33 -13.75 -1.38
N GLU A 135 10.20 -13.41 -2.66
CA GLU A 135 11.25 -13.69 -3.64
C GLU A 135 12.44 -12.73 -3.45
N ALA A 136 13.64 -13.26 -3.23
CA ALA A 136 14.83 -12.44 -3.17
C ALA A 136 15.04 -11.69 -4.49
N GLY A 137 15.24 -10.39 -4.41
CA GLY A 137 15.46 -9.56 -5.58
C GLY A 137 15.63 -8.09 -5.22
N ASP A 138 15.82 -7.27 -6.25
CA ASP A 138 16.02 -5.83 -6.10
C ASP A 138 14.71 -5.06 -5.96
N GLU A 139 13.60 -5.61 -6.45
CA GLU A 139 12.30 -4.93 -6.42
C GLU A 139 11.63 -4.89 -5.04
N PRO A 140 11.59 -5.99 -4.26
CA PRO A 140 10.94 -6.00 -2.95
C PRO A 140 11.54 -5.00 -1.97
N VAL A 141 10.68 -4.19 -1.36
CA VAL A 141 11.03 -3.34 -0.22
C VAL A 141 11.18 -4.22 1.00
N LYS A 142 12.41 -4.33 1.53
CA LYS A 142 12.72 -5.22 2.65
C LYS A 142 12.45 -4.51 3.97
N LEU A 143 11.72 -5.15 4.86
CA LEU A 143 11.52 -4.76 6.25
C LEU A 143 12.37 -5.68 7.13
N CYS A 144 13.29 -5.09 7.90
CA CYS A 144 14.18 -5.84 8.80
C CYS A 144 13.82 -5.55 10.26
N LEU A 145 13.82 -6.58 11.09
CA LEU A 145 13.58 -6.46 12.53
C LEU A 145 14.77 -6.97 13.33
N LYS A 146 14.92 -6.40 14.52
CA LYS A 146 15.81 -6.90 15.58
C LYS A 146 15.01 -7.00 16.86
N GLN A 147 14.90 -8.20 17.43
CA GLN A 147 14.18 -8.46 18.67
C GLN A 147 12.73 -7.95 18.65
N GLY A 148 12.06 -8.10 17.50
CA GLY A 148 10.66 -7.66 17.30
C GLY A 148 10.48 -6.17 17.01
N VAL A 149 11.56 -5.39 16.92
CA VAL A 149 11.53 -3.96 16.61
C VAL A 149 11.94 -3.78 15.14
N PRO A 150 11.17 -3.06 14.31
CA PRO A 150 11.58 -2.75 12.94
C PRO A 150 12.75 -1.77 12.95
N ILE A 151 13.83 -2.08 12.25
CA ILE A 151 15.08 -1.31 12.24
C ILE A 151 15.52 -0.85 10.86
N GLU A 152 14.86 -1.31 9.78
CA GLU A 152 15.16 -0.88 8.42
C GLU A 152 13.97 -1.17 7.49
N LEU A 153 13.76 -0.29 6.50
CA LEU A 153 12.74 -0.43 5.46
C LEU A 153 13.28 0.15 4.15
N ARG A 154 13.72 -0.69 3.20
CA ARG A 154 14.21 -0.24 1.88
C ARG A 154 14.47 -1.40 0.93
N LYS A 155 14.59 -1.12 -0.37
CA LYS A 155 14.95 -2.12 -1.40
C LYS A 155 16.37 -2.68 -1.23
N HIS A 156 17.35 -1.81 -0.98
CA HIS A 156 18.76 -2.19 -0.87
C HIS A 156 19.31 -1.95 0.53
N LEU A 157 19.60 -3.03 1.26
CA LEU A 157 20.08 -2.97 2.63
C LEU A 157 21.56 -2.57 2.71
N ALA A 158 21.94 -1.88 3.79
CA ALA A 158 23.33 -1.60 4.09
C ALA A 158 24.10 -2.89 4.37
N VAL A 159 25.34 -2.97 3.89
CA VAL A 159 26.24 -4.09 4.19
C VAL A 159 26.50 -4.14 5.71
N GLY A 160 26.30 -5.31 6.31
CA GLY A 160 26.52 -5.52 7.75
C GLY A 160 25.39 -5.05 8.65
N LEU A 161 24.21 -4.73 8.10
CA LEU A 161 23.00 -4.51 8.90
C LEU A 161 22.71 -5.76 9.74
N ASP A 162 22.61 -5.58 11.06
CA ASP A 162 22.33 -6.66 12.01
C ASP A 162 20.83 -6.76 12.30
N TYR A 163 20.18 -7.81 11.78
CA TYR A 163 18.77 -8.13 11.97
C TYR A 163 18.60 -9.62 12.30
N ASP A 164 17.50 -9.99 12.96
CA ASP A 164 17.13 -11.39 13.23
C ASP A 164 15.89 -11.86 12.44
N MET A 165 15.22 -10.93 11.75
CA MET A 165 14.12 -11.22 10.83
C MET A 165 14.14 -10.26 9.64
N ILE A 166 13.80 -10.78 8.46
CA ILE A 166 13.64 -10.02 7.22
C ILE A 166 12.41 -10.55 6.47
N GLY A 167 11.70 -9.64 5.81
CA GLY A 167 10.59 -9.94 4.92
C GLY A 167 10.34 -8.80 3.96
N GLU A 168 9.40 -8.98 3.05
CA GLU A 168 8.88 -7.94 2.17
C GLU A 168 7.81 -7.11 2.89
N SER A 169 7.90 -5.79 2.72
CA SER A 169 6.85 -4.84 3.10
C SER A 169 5.80 -4.81 2.00
N VAL A 170 4.53 -4.98 2.37
CA VAL A 170 3.39 -5.04 1.44
C VAL A 170 3.06 -3.69 0.77
N GLY A 171 3.61 -2.57 1.28
CA GLY A 171 3.24 -1.22 0.82
C GLY A 171 1.99 -0.66 1.52
N PHE A 172 1.51 -1.36 2.56
CA PHE A 172 0.41 -0.90 3.41
C PHE A 172 0.92 -0.54 4.81
N PHE A 173 0.57 0.66 5.25
CA PHE A 173 1.01 1.21 6.52
C PHE A 173 -0.18 1.77 7.29
N ARG A 174 -0.20 1.56 8.60
CA ARG A 174 -1.09 2.28 9.52
C ARG A 174 -0.25 3.24 10.33
N PHE A 175 -0.72 4.48 10.44
CA PHE A 175 -0.14 5.51 11.28
C PHE A 175 -1.18 6.03 12.25
N THR A 176 -0.78 6.16 13.50
CA THR A 176 -1.50 7.00 14.47
C THR A 176 -1.56 8.44 13.97
N GLU A 177 -2.52 9.24 14.45
CA GLU A 177 -2.60 10.67 14.09
C GLU A 177 -1.26 11.40 14.26
N ALA A 178 -0.56 11.16 15.37
CA ALA A 178 0.73 11.79 15.65
C ALA A 178 1.81 11.37 14.63
N ALA A 179 1.86 10.09 14.27
CA ALA A 179 2.78 9.60 13.26
C ALA A 179 2.43 10.09 11.86
N ALA A 180 1.14 10.19 11.51
CA ALA A 180 0.70 10.73 10.22
C ALA A 180 1.07 12.21 10.06
N ARG A 181 0.95 13.02 11.13
CA ARG A 181 1.44 14.40 11.15
C ARG A 181 2.94 14.46 10.95
N ARG A 182 3.71 13.66 11.69
CA ARG A 182 5.17 13.62 11.55
C ARG A 182 5.60 13.15 10.16
N PHE A 183 4.91 12.16 9.61
CA PHE A 183 5.15 11.64 8.26
C PHE A 183 4.96 12.73 7.21
N ALA A 184 3.89 13.54 7.30
CA ALA A 184 3.66 14.66 6.40
C ALA A 184 4.78 15.71 6.47
N GLU A 185 5.33 15.99 7.65
CA GLU A 185 6.48 16.89 7.81
C GLU A 185 7.75 16.32 7.15
N ILE A 186 8.02 15.03 7.31
CA ILE A 186 9.15 14.34 6.67
C ILE A 186 9.01 14.43 5.14
N VAL A 187 7.82 14.11 4.62
CA VAL A 187 7.50 14.17 3.19
C VAL A 187 7.67 15.60 2.65
N ALA A 188 7.20 16.62 3.36
CA ALA A 188 7.45 18.03 3.00
C ALA A 188 8.94 18.34 2.93
N GLY A 189 9.73 17.87 3.91
CA GLY A 189 11.19 18.01 3.89
C GLY A 189 11.85 17.33 2.68
N TYR A 190 11.35 16.18 2.20
CA TYR A 190 11.82 15.57 0.97
C TYR A 190 11.51 16.44 -0.25
N VAL A 191 10.30 17.01 -0.34
CA VAL A 191 9.92 17.91 -1.44
C VAL A 191 10.79 19.17 -1.44
N ASP A 192 10.92 19.83 -0.29
CA ASP A 192 11.70 21.06 -0.14
C ASP A 192 13.20 20.86 -0.42
N SER A 193 13.73 19.66 -0.16
CA SER A 193 15.12 19.29 -0.45
C SER A 193 15.34 18.72 -1.86
N GLY A 194 14.34 18.76 -2.74
CA GLY A 194 14.45 18.31 -4.12
C GLY A 194 14.47 16.78 -4.29
N ARG A 195 13.99 16.03 -3.30
CA ARG A 195 13.91 14.56 -3.26
C ARG A 195 12.49 14.02 -3.52
N ALA A 196 11.63 14.83 -4.13
CA ALA A 196 10.26 14.46 -4.47
C ALA A 196 10.16 13.29 -5.47
N ASN A 197 11.26 12.98 -6.17
CA ASN A 197 11.36 11.87 -7.12
C ASN A 197 11.62 10.50 -6.48
N LEU A 198 11.82 10.46 -5.16
CA LEU A 198 12.07 9.22 -4.45
C LEU A 198 10.78 8.42 -4.17
N PRO A 199 10.90 7.10 -3.93
CA PRO A 199 9.81 6.30 -3.39
C PRO A 199 9.42 6.78 -1.99
N HIS A 200 8.12 6.78 -1.69
CA HIS A 200 7.57 7.22 -0.41
C HIS A 200 8.01 6.36 0.77
N GLU A 201 8.42 5.14 0.50
CA GLU A 201 8.98 4.19 1.46
C GLU A 201 10.25 4.74 2.12
N GLU A 202 11.02 5.61 1.44
CA GLU A 202 12.16 6.29 2.08
C GLU A 202 11.70 7.28 3.17
N ALA A 203 10.55 7.94 2.98
CA ALA A 203 9.97 8.79 4.02
C ALA A 203 9.33 7.96 5.16
N VAL A 204 8.74 6.81 4.85
CA VAL A 204 8.23 5.86 5.87
C VAL A 204 9.40 5.29 6.69
N ARG A 205 10.51 4.97 6.03
CA ARG A 205 11.76 4.54 6.66
C ARG A 205 12.27 5.59 7.63
N ASP A 206 12.36 6.86 7.22
CA ASP A 206 12.84 7.92 8.11
C ASP A 206 11.91 8.10 9.33
N LEU A 207 10.59 8.04 9.14
CA LEU A 207 9.63 8.06 10.24
C LEU A 207 9.83 6.87 11.21
N LEU A 208 10.03 5.68 10.67
CA LEU A 208 10.27 4.46 11.43
C LEU A 208 11.56 4.56 12.24
N LEU A 209 12.64 5.08 11.65
CA LEU A 209 13.94 5.20 12.29
C LEU A 209 13.98 6.30 13.38
N GLU A 210 13.11 7.30 13.32
CA GLU A 210 12.98 8.28 14.40
C GLU A 210 12.49 7.66 15.71
N ARG A 211 11.58 6.68 15.62
CA ARG A 211 10.93 6.06 16.79
C ARG A 211 10.58 4.59 16.56
N SER A 212 11.57 3.75 16.28
CA SER A 212 11.36 2.33 15.93
C SER A 212 10.49 1.55 16.91
N HIS A 213 10.63 1.79 18.22
CA HIS A 213 9.83 1.14 19.26
C HIS A 213 8.34 1.54 19.26
N ALA A 214 7.96 2.59 18.54
CA ALA A 214 6.57 3.01 18.37
C ALA A 214 5.87 2.29 17.21
N PHE A 215 6.60 1.44 16.48
CA PHE A 215 6.08 0.64 15.39
C PHE A 215 6.00 -0.83 15.79
N ASP A 216 4.86 -1.44 15.51
CA ASP A 216 4.72 -2.89 15.48
C ASP A 216 4.67 -3.41 14.04
N THR A 217 4.73 -4.72 13.91
CA THR A 217 4.61 -5.41 12.63
C THR A 217 3.56 -6.51 12.77
N ALA A 218 2.77 -6.71 11.72
CA ALA A 218 1.92 -7.88 11.59
C ALA A 218 2.46 -8.79 10.49
N ASP A 219 2.75 -10.02 10.89
CA ASP A 219 3.20 -11.07 9.98
C ASP A 219 2.00 -11.61 9.19
N VAL A 220 2.08 -11.48 7.87
CA VAL A 220 1.07 -11.94 6.91
C VAL A 220 1.56 -13.12 6.06
N THR A 221 2.68 -13.73 6.45
CA THR A 221 3.26 -14.89 5.75
C THR A 221 2.23 -16.01 5.57
N GLY A 222 2.12 -16.51 4.34
CA GLY A 222 1.17 -17.55 3.96
C GLY A 222 -0.24 -17.06 3.62
N LEU A 223 -0.53 -15.76 3.74
CA LEU A 223 -1.72 -15.15 3.16
C LEU A 223 -1.50 -14.87 1.66
N PRO A 224 -2.47 -15.14 0.79
CA PRO A 224 -2.30 -14.91 -0.64
C PRO A 224 -2.33 -13.40 -0.96
N TRP A 225 -1.25 -12.89 -1.54
CA TRP A 225 -1.19 -11.53 -2.08
C TRP A 225 -0.13 -11.40 -3.17
N ILE A 226 -0.16 -10.29 -3.91
CA ILE A 226 0.88 -9.89 -4.88
C ILE A 226 0.78 -8.40 -5.20
N GLU A 227 1.94 -7.73 -5.27
CA GLU A 227 2.09 -6.41 -5.90
C GLU A 227 2.25 -6.57 -7.43
N ILE A 228 1.53 -5.79 -8.22
CA ILE A 228 1.47 -5.95 -9.67
C ILE A 228 2.28 -4.87 -10.37
N ASP A 229 3.49 -5.24 -10.79
CA ASP A 229 4.42 -4.35 -11.46
C ASP A 229 4.67 -4.67 -12.93
N PHE A 230 4.70 -5.95 -13.24
CA PHE A 230 5.07 -6.48 -14.55
C PHE A 230 3.94 -7.35 -15.13
N PRO A 231 3.96 -7.62 -16.45
CA PRO A 231 2.99 -8.52 -17.07
C PRO A 231 2.95 -9.92 -16.45
N ASN A 232 4.09 -10.40 -15.95
CA ASN A 232 4.16 -11.69 -15.26
C ASN A 232 3.37 -11.70 -13.95
N ASP A 233 3.32 -10.57 -13.22
CA ASP A 233 2.56 -10.45 -11.98
C ASP A 233 1.07 -10.49 -12.26
N VAL A 234 0.59 -9.91 -13.37
CA VAL A 234 -0.80 -10.06 -13.81
C VAL A 234 -1.15 -11.53 -14.07
N ALA A 235 -0.23 -12.29 -14.68
CA ALA A 235 -0.41 -13.71 -14.92
C ALA A 235 -0.43 -14.52 -13.61
N ARG A 236 0.48 -14.24 -12.68
CA ARG A 236 0.52 -14.86 -11.34
C ARG A 236 -0.70 -14.51 -10.51
N ALA A 237 -1.09 -13.24 -10.49
CA ALA A 237 -2.31 -12.76 -9.83
C ALA A 237 -3.54 -13.55 -10.30
N THR A 238 -3.66 -13.79 -11.61
CA THR A 238 -4.79 -14.54 -12.20
C THR A 238 -4.71 -16.05 -11.92
N LYS A 239 -3.53 -16.66 -12.06
CA LYS A 239 -3.38 -18.13 -12.06
C LYS A 239 -3.09 -18.72 -10.68
N GLU A 240 -2.52 -17.94 -9.77
CA GLU A 240 -1.98 -18.42 -8.50
C GLU A 240 -2.66 -17.75 -7.31
N VAL A 241 -2.73 -16.41 -7.29
CA VAL A 241 -3.22 -15.65 -6.11
C VAL A 241 -4.75 -15.62 -6.07
N LEU A 242 -5.41 -15.22 -7.16
CA LEU A 242 -6.87 -15.11 -7.23
C LEU A 242 -7.59 -16.43 -6.89
N PRO A 243 -7.15 -17.62 -7.36
CA PRO A 243 -7.78 -18.87 -6.97
C PRO A 243 -7.66 -19.16 -5.47
N GLN A 244 -6.63 -18.64 -4.78
CA GLN A 244 -6.48 -18.79 -3.34
C GLN A 244 -7.41 -17.83 -2.57
N LEU A 245 -7.58 -16.60 -3.07
CA LEU A 245 -8.52 -15.62 -2.52
C LEU A 245 -9.98 -16.06 -2.63
N GLN A 246 -10.31 -16.85 -3.66
CA GLN A 246 -11.66 -17.39 -3.87
C GLN A 246 -11.93 -18.69 -3.14
N ARG A 247 -10.92 -19.33 -2.53
CA ARG A 247 -11.17 -20.51 -1.70
C ARG A 247 -12.04 -20.04 -0.54
N PRO A 248 -13.22 -20.63 -0.33
CA PRO A 248 -13.90 -20.45 0.94
C PRO A 248 -12.88 -20.78 2.02
N ALA A 249 -12.66 -19.86 2.97
CA ALA A 249 -11.89 -20.19 4.17
C ALA A 249 -12.44 -21.54 4.65
N LEU A 250 -11.62 -22.59 4.55
CA LEU A 250 -12.06 -23.94 4.86
C LEU A 250 -12.77 -23.87 6.21
N GLN A 251 -14.02 -24.33 6.24
CA GLN A 251 -14.82 -24.47 7.45
C GLN A 251 -14.09 -25.36 8.47
N GLU A 252 -13.09 -24.86 9.17
CA GLU A 252 -12.28 -25.60 10.14
C GLU A 252 -11.30 -24.60 10.79
N ALA A 253 -11.64 -23.98 11.90
CA ALA A 253 -11.78 -24.69 13.16
C ALA A 253 -12.97 -24.20 13.99
N LEU A 254 -13.67 -25.14 14.63
CA LEU A 254 -14.61 -24.97 15.75
C LEU A 254 -16.12 -24.89 15.43
N LYS A 255 -16.57 -25.78 14.53
CA LYS A 255 -17.67 -26.72 14.86
C LYS A 255 -17.14 -27.96 15.65
N ARG A 256 -16.09 -27.78 16.45
CA ARG A 256 -15.47 -28.79 17.32
C ARG A 256 -15.11 -28.15 18.64
#